data_AF-A0A6H5JYJ8-F1
#
_entry.id   AF-A0A6H5JYJ8-F1
#
_cell.length_a   1.000
_cell.length_b   1.000
_cell.length_c   1.000
_cell.angle_alpha   90.00
_cell.angle_beta   90.00
_cell.angle_gamma   90.00
#
_symmetry.space_group_name_H-M   'P 1'
#
loop_
_entity.id
_entity.type
_entity.pdbx_description
1 polymer ?
#
loop_
_entity_poly.entity_id
_entity_poly.type
_entity_poly.pdbx_seq_one_letter_code
_entity_poly.pdbx_strand_id
1 'polypeptide(L)'
;MFVGAGVDCQRGKLAEAMEVLAMMEGREYQQKFCRPRFRSYQPVICELLRRGEMDGVMQLWQHMKWHSIRPKESFLLDLIEGIANNHHASSRNSLTQLADHLLDGMSKTLIYPSAPTVKALVEGWNAKWTDVSEQGTCTTCGEMLQGTRLTPEDRARMRSSIVHIAAQNGARAVQRLSWFANWFCSLEDPPTAIIDGPNVGFMNQNFKGGGLSFTQARSSQSRAACYLISRVDWLAEHLNSKGERVLITMPWYYCKADNIPMRAGRRES
;
A
#
# COMPACT_ATOMS: atom_id res chain seq x y z
N MET A 1 -32.98 46.96 8.65
CA MET A 1 -32.31 46.06 9.62
C MET A 1 -32.97 44.69 9.48
N PHE A 2 -32.48 43.87 8.55
CA PHE A 2 -32.87 42.46 8.40
C PHE A 2 -31.57 41.65 8.40
N VAL A 3 -31.42 40.86 9.45
CA VAL A 3 -30.36 39.91 9.71
C VAL A 3 -30.75 38.60 9.03
N GLY A 4 -29.81 37.88 8.38
CA GLY A 4 -29.96 36.43 8.24
C GLY A 4 -29.87 35.77 6.85
N ALA A 5 -29.35 36.39 5.79
CA ALA A 5 -29.24 35.75 4.46
C ALA A 5 -28.02 34.82 4.25
N GLY A 6 -27.27 34.47 5.31
CA GLY A 6 -26.00 33.75 5.19
C GLY A 6 -26.07 32.22 5.23
N VAL A 7 -27.13 31.64 5.81
CA VAL A 7 -27.14 30.21 6.21
C VAL A 7 -27.92 29.32 5.22
N ASP A 8 -28.87 29.88 4.45
CA ASP A 8 -29.79 29.09 3.61
C ASP A 8 -29.22 28.73 2.23
N CYS A 9 -28.35 29.57 1.66
CA CYS A 9 -27.67 29.28 0.39
C CYS A 9 -26.63 28.15 0.51
N GLN A 10 -26.19 27.84 1.73
CA GLN A 10 -25.11 26.89 2.02
C GLN A 10 -25.62 25.46 2.17
N ARG A 11 -26.77 25.25 2.85
CA ARG A 11 -27.44 23.94 2.95
C ARG A 11 -27.83 23.35 1.58
N GLY A 12 -28.16 24.20 0.61
CA GLY A 12 -28.53 23.76 -0.74
C GLY A 12 -27.42 22.97 -1.45
N LYS A 13 -26.16 23.42 -1.37
CA LYS A 13 -25.05 22.81 -2.13
C LYS A 13 -24.61 21.44 -1.58
N LEU A 14 -24.66 21.25 -0.26
CA LEU A 14 -24.40 19.93 0.34
C LEU A 14 -25.55 18.96 0.05
N ALA A 15 -26.79 19.43 0.17
CA ALA A 15 -27.97 18.62 -0.15
C ALA A 15 -27.96 18.16 -1.62
N GLU A 16 -27.66 19.07 -2.55
CA GLU A 16 -27.47 18.76 -3.98
C GLU A 16 -26.34 17.75 -4.22
N ALA A 17 -25.19 17.93 -3.57
CA ALA A 17 -24.07 16.99 -3.71
C ALA A 17 -24.41 15.59 -3.18
N MET A 18 -25.09 15.51 -2.03
CA MET A 18 -25.60 14.26 -1.46
C MET A 18 -26.67 13.63 -2.35
N GLU A 19 -27.52 14.43 -2.98
CA GLU A 19 -28.53 13.96 -3.93
C GLU A 19 -27.87 13.35 -5.18
N VAL A 20 -26.86 14.01 -5.76
CA VAL A 20 -26.11 13.45 -6.91
C VAL A 20 -25.41 12.15 -6.53
N LEU A 21 -24.81 12.06 -5.33
CA LEU A 21 -24.22 10.81 -4.84
C LEU A 21 -25.27 9.72 -4.63
N ALA A 22 -26.44 10.06 -4.08
CA ALA A 22 -27.56 9.14 -3.96
C ALA A 22 -28.11 8.70 -5.33
N MET A 23 -28.12 9.57 -6.34
CA MET A 23 -28.48 9.21 -7.73
C MET A 23 -27.46 8.26 -8.36
N MET A 24 -26.17 8.43 -8.05
CA MET A 24 -25.11 7.49 -8.47
C MET A 24 -25.30 6.10 -7.83
N GLU A 25 -25.88 6.04 -6.63
CA GLU A 25 -26.20 4.81 -5.89
C GLU A 25 -27.57 4.22 -6.23
N GLY A 26 -28.48 5.08 -6.69
CA GLY A 26 -29.84 4.78 -7.08
C GLY A 26 -29.87 3.69 -8.13
N ARG A 27 -30.57 2.61 -7.81
CA ARG A 27 -30.82 1.50 -8.71
C ARG A 27 -31.46 2.05 -9.99
N GLU A 28 -30.89 1.67 -11.14
CA GLU A 28 -31.60 1.63 -12.42
C GLU A 28 -31.94 2.97 -13.11
N TYR A 29 -31.10 4.01 -13.02
CA TYR A 29 -31.16 5.06 -14.05
C TYR A 29 -30.47 4.57 -15.34
N GLN A 30 -31.26 4.25 -16.37
CA GLN A 30 -30.81 3.86 -17.71
C GLN A 30 -29.88 2.63 -17.79
N GLN A 31 -30.05 1.62 -16.92
CA GLN A 31 -29.23 0.39 -16.92
C GLN A 31 -27.71 0.62 -16.76
N LYS A 32 -27.27 1.81 -16.29
CA LYS A 32 -25.86 2.12 -16.07
C LYS A 32 -25.56 2.19 -14.58
N PHE A 33 -24.76 1.25 -14.12
CA PHE A 33 -24.26 1.21 -12.75
C PHE A 33 -23.16 2.26 -12.56
N CYS A 34 -23.50 3.42 -12.01
CA CYS A 34 -22.57 4.54 -11.84
C CYS A 34 -22.04 4.63 -10.41
N ARG A 35 -21.12 3.73 -10.02
CA ARG A 35 -20.50 3.82 -8.68
C ARG A 35 -19.74 5.14 -8.49
N PRO A 36 -19.97 5.87 -7.37
CA PRO A 36 -19.14 7.00 -6.98
C PRO A 36 -17.66 6.61 -6.93
N ARG A 37 -16.78 7.55 -7.28
CA ARG A 37 -15.32 7.39 -7.19
C ARG A 37 -14.75 8.56 -6.44
N PHE A 38 -13.47 8.49 -6.07
CA PHE A 38 -12.77 9.56 -5.38
C PHE A 38 -12.99 10.96 -6.00
N ARG A 39 -12.94 11.06 -7.34
CA ARG A 39 -13.20 12.31 -8.08
C ARG A 39 -14.61 12.89 -7.91
N SER A 40 -15.59 12.11 -7.48
CA SER A 40 -16.95 12.56 -7.19
C SER A 40 -17.02 13.33 -5.87
N TYR A 41 -16.15 12.98 -4.91
CA TYR A 41 -16.16 13.57 -3.56
C TYR A 41 -15.18 14.73 -3.43
N GLN A 42 -13.99 14.60 -4.03
CA GLN A 42 -12.89 15.55 -3.84
C GLN A 42 -13.31 17.02 -4.01
N PRO A 43 -13.98 17.44 -5.11
CA PRO A 43 -14.33 18.85 -5.31
C PRO A 43 -15.29 19.40 -4.24
N VAL A 44 -16.26 18.58 -3.83
CA VAL A 44 -17.27 18.97 -2.83
C VAL A 44 -16.61 19.12 -1.47
N ILE A 45 -15.78 18.15 -1.06
CA ILE A 45 -15.08 18.19 0.22
C ILE A 45 -14.10 19.37 0.27
N CYS A 46 -13.33 19.62 -0.79
CA CYS A 46 -12.42 20.77 -0.86
C CYS A 46 -13.16 22.10 -0.69
N GLU A 47 -14.34 22.27 -1.31
CA GLU A 47 -15.11 23.51 -1.15
C GLU A 47 -15.71 23.65 0.26
N LEU A 48 -16.18 22.55 0.88
CA LEU A 48 -16.66 22.57 2.26
C LEU A 48 -15.53 22.93 3.24
N LEU A 49 -14.33 22.39 3.04
CA LEU A 49 -13.13 22.74 3.83
C LEU A 49 -12.79 24.22 3.72
N ARG A 50 -12.80 24.77 2.48
CA ARG A 50 -12.53 26.20 2.24
C ARG A 50 -13.53 27.12 2.95
N ARG A 51 -14.73 26.62 3.22
CA ARG A 51 -15.79 27.34 3.94
C ARG A 51 -15.83 27.07 5.44
N GLY A 52 -15.03 26.14 5.95
CA GLY A 52 -15.06 25.71 7.34
C GLY A 52 -16.29 24.88 7.72
N GLU A 53 -17.02 24.33 6.74
CA GLU A 53 -18.22 23.50 6.95
C GLU A 53 -17.85 22.06 7.34
N MET A 54 -17.28 21.88 8.53
CA MET A 54 -16.69 20.61 8.97
C MET A 54 -17.70 19.45 9.10
N ASP A 55 -18.95 19.72 9.46
CA ASP A 55 -19.99 18.67 9.57
C ASP A 55 -20.27 18.01 8.21
N GLY A 56 -20.31 18.79 7.13
CA GLY A 56 -20.46 18.28 5.76
C GLY A 56 -19.25 17.48 5.30
N VAL A 57 -18.03 17.94 5.66
CA VAL A 57 -16.79 17.20 5.40
C VAL A 57 -16.84 15.82 6.08
N MET A 58 -17.28 15.76 7.35
CA MET A 58 -17.40 14.50 8.10
C MET A 58 -18.40 13.54 7.48
N GLN A 59 -19.58 14.03 7.07
CA GLN A 59 -20.61 13.19 6.44
C GLN A 59 -20.09 12.58 5.13
N LEU A 60 -19.47 13.38 4.26
CA LEU A 60 -18.91 12.89 3.00
C LEU A 60 -17.73 11.94 3.21
N TRP A 61 -16.89 12.19 4.22
CA TRP A 61 -15.78 11.30 4.58
C TRP A 61 -16.27 9.93 5.04
N GLN A 62 -17.26 9.88 5.95
CA GLN A 62 -17.87 8.62 6.39
C GLN A 62 -18.51 7.87 5.22
N HIS A 63 -19.17 8.60 4.33
CA HIS A 63 -19.76 8.04 3.14
C HIS A 63 -18.71 7.46 2.17
N MET A 64 -17.57 8.13 1.97
CA MET A 64 -16.44 7.56 1.22
C MET A 64 -15.92 6.26 1.85
N LYS A 65 -15.79 6.21 3.19
CA LYS A 65 -15.36 4.99 3.90
C LYS A 65 -16.35 3.84 3.70
N TRP A 66 -17.65 4.11 3.79
CA TRP A 66 -18.70 3.12 3.54
C TRP A 66 -18.57 2.47 2.15
N HIS A 67 -18.27 3.28 1.13
CA HIS A 67 -18.04 2.79 -0.24
C HIS A 67 -16.63 2.26 -0.52
N SER A 68 -15.79 2.14 0.51
CA SER A 68 -14.39 1.69 0.39
C SER A 68 -13.56 2.52 -0.62
N ILE A 69 -13.88 3.80 -0.75
CA ILE A 69 -13.19 4.71 -1.67
C ILE A 69 -11.90 5.17 -1.02
N ARG A 70 -10.77 4.82 -1.64
CA ARG A 70 -9.44 5.19 -1.14
C ARG A 70 -9.09 6.63 -1.55
N PRO A 71 -8.82 7.53 -0.60
CA PRO A 71 -8.33 8.87 -0.91
C PRO A 71 -6.89 8.82 -1.43
N LYS A 72 -6.48 9.88 -2.14
CA LYS A 72 -5.07 10.12 -2.46
C LYS A 72 -4.39 10.87 -1.32
N GLU A 73 -3.08 10.70 -1.18
CA GLU A 73 -2.30 11.41 -0.18
C GLU A 73 -2.45 12.94 -0.28
N SER A 74 -2.40 13.50 -1.49
CA SER A 74 -2.55 14.95 -1.71
C SER A 74 -3.84 15.51 -1.12
N PHE A 75 -4.93 14.75 -1.19
CA PHE A 75 -6.22 15.16 -0.63
C PHE A 75 -6.28 15.02 0.88
N LEU A 76 -5.55 14.07 1.45
CA LEU A 76 -5.39 13.97 2.90
C LEU A 76 -4.61 15.18 3.43
N LEU A 77 -3.57 15.63 2.72
CA LEU A 77 -2.88 16.88 3.03
C LEU A 77 -3.83 18.07 3.01
N ASP A 78 -4.62 18.25 1.94
CA ASP A 78 -5.62 19.33 1.84
C ASP A 78 -6.61 19.30 3.02
N LEU A 79 -7.02 18.10 3.45
CA LEU A 79 -7.87 17.89 4.63
C LEU A 79 -7.18 18.31 5.93
N ILE A 80 -5.94 17.87 6.15
CA ILE A 80 -5.15 18.18 7.35
C ILE A 80 -4.92 19.69 7.46
N GLU A 81 -4.49 20.34 6.38
CA GLU A 81 -4.29 21.78 6.33
C GLU A 81 -5.61 22.55 6.50
N GLY A 82 -6.67 22.11 5.82
CA GLY A 82 -8.00 22.70 5.96
C GLY A 82 -8.52 22.62 7.39
N ILE A 83 -8.34 21.49 8.06
CA ILE A 83 -8.69 21.30 9.47
C ILE A 83 -7.88 22.22 10.38
N ALA A 84 -6.56 22.25 10.19
CA ALA A 84 -5.66 23.09 10.97
C ALA A 84 -5.97 24.59 10.81
N ASN A 85 -6.42 25.02 9.63
CA ASN A 85 -6.77 26.43 9.41
C ASN A 85 -8.14 26.83 9.97
N ASN A 86 -9.03 25.88 10.28
CA ASN A 86 -10.41 26.13 10.75
C ASN A 86 -10.58 25.98 12.28
N HIS A 87 -9.54 26.22 13.08
CA HIS A 87 -9.47 26.05 14.54
C HIS A 87 -10.43 26.95 15.38
N HIS A 88 -11.75 26.86 15.20
CA HIS A 88 -12.72 27.39 16.15
C HIS A 88 -12.84 26.45 17.38
N ALA A 89 -12.78 27.03 18.58
CA ALA A 89 -12.67 26.34 19.86
C ALA A 89 -13.79 25.29 20.14
N SER A 90 -14.96 25.42 19.52
CA SER A 90 -16.08 24.47 19.67
C SER A 90 -15.92 23.16 18.87
N SER A 91 -14.96 23.08 17.94
CA SER A 91 -14.77 21.97 16.99
C SER A 91 -13.62 21.02 17.35
N ARG A 92 -12.88 21.27 18.44
CA ARG A 92 -11.70 20.46 18.81
C ARG A 92 -11.97 18.96 18.85
N ASN A 93 -13.14 18.52 19.31
CA ASN A 93 -13.52 17.11 19.39
C ASN A 93 -13.83 16.49 18.01
N SER A 94 -14.40 17.25 17.07
CA SER A 94 -14.67 16.77 15.71
C SER A 94 -13.39 16.73 14.89
N LEU A 95 -12.45 17.65 15.13
CA LEU A 95 -11.15 17.69 14.47
C LEU A 95 -10.24 16.55 14.93
N THR A 96 -10.21 16.19 16.22
CA THR A 96 -9.49 15.00 16.69
C THR A 96 -10.10 13.71 16.15
N GLN A 97 -11.43 13.59 16.12
CA GLN A 97 -12.08 12.42 15.51
C GLN A 97 -11.76 12.30 14.01
N LEU A 98 -11.75 13.40 13.27
CA LEU A 98 -11.36 13.38 11.86
C LEU A 98 -9.87 13.02 11.71
N ALA A 99 -8.99 13.58 12.53
CA ALA A 99 -7.56 13.23 12.52
C ALA A 99 -7.33 11.74 12.77
N ASP A 100 -7.98 11.18 13.79
CA ASP A 100 -7.91 9.75 14.11
C ASP A 100 -8.43 8.92 12.93
N HIS A 101 -9.52 9.36 12.28
CA HIS A 101 -10.04 8.70 11.09
C HIS A 101 -9.14 8.83 9.86
N LEU A 102 -8.41 9.95 9.72
CA LEU A 102 -7.45 10.19 8.64
C LEU A 102 -6.22 9.32 8.84
N LEU A 103 -5.65 9.28 10.05
CA LEU A 103 -4.52 8.43 10.41
C LEU A 103 -4.88 6.94 10.31
N ASP A 104 -6.07 6.55 10.78
CA ASP A 104 -6.64 5.20 10.56
C ASP A 104 -6.77 4.88 9.07
N GLY A 105 -7.25 5.85 8.29
CA GLY A 105 -7.37 5.75 6.84
C GLY A 105 -6.02 5.54 6.17
N MET A 106 -5.01 6.35 6.50
CA MET A 106 -3.65 6.25 5.99
C MET A 106 -3.02 4.90 6.33
N SER A 107 -3.14 4.47 7.60
CA SER A 107 -2.68 3.17 8.07
C SER A 107 -3.31 2.02 7.30
N LYS A 108 -4.65 1.97 7.21
CA LYS A 108 -5.38 0.90 6.52
C LYS A 108 -5.21 0.89 5.01
N THR A 109 -4.90 2.03 4.40
CA THR A 109 -4.71 2.16 2.95
C THR A 109 -3.25 2.10 2.53
N LEU A 110 -2.32 1.95 3.50
CA LEU A 110 -0.87 1.95 3.29
C LEU A 110 -0.38 3.23 2.59
N ILE A 111 -1.00 4.36 2.89
CA ILE A 111 -0.56 5.67 2.43
C ILE A 111 0.50 6.16 3.42
N TYR A 112 1.75 6.17 2.96
CA TYR A 112 2.86 6.76 3.71
C TYR A 112 2.83 8.28 3.53
N PRO A 113 2.82 9.08 4.61
CA PRO A 113 2.84 10.53 4.50
C PRO A 113 4.18 11.00 3.92
N SER A 114 4.11 11.85 2.90
CA SER A 114 5.23 12.64 2.41
C SER A 114 5.65 13.69 3.45
N ALA A 115 6.84 14.25 3.28
CA ALA A 115 7.37 15.26 4.20
C ALA A 115 6.41 16.47 4.41
N PRO A 116 5.75 17.03 3.37
CA PRO A 116 4.71 18.05 3.57
C PRO A 116 3.56 17.58 4.46
N THR A 117 3.04 16.38 4.24
CA THR A 117 1.96 15.78 5.04
C THR A 117 2.36 15.61 6.50
N VAL A 118 3.57 15.11 6.76
CA VAL A 118 4.08 14.99 8.14
C VAL A 118 4.23 16.36 8.78
N LYS A 119 4.75 17.35 8.06
CA LYS A 119 4.89 18.72 8.58
C LYS A 119 3.54 19.32 8.96
N ALA A 120 2.53 19.23 8.10
CA ALA A 120 1.19 19.73 8.36
C ALA A 120 0.54 19.04 9.59
N LEU A 121 0.74 17.73 9.75
CA LEU A 121 0.29 17.00 10.94
C LEU A 121 0.99 17.51 12.22
N VAL A 122 2.31 17.68 12.17
CA VAL A 122 3.10 18.15 13.32
C VAL A 122 2.66 19.54 13.76
N GLU A 123 2.52 20.47 12.81
CA GLU A 123 2.13 21.86 13.07
C GLU A 123 0.67 21.96 13.54
N GLY A 124 -0.27 21.26 12.87
CA GLY A 124 -1.70 21.34 13.20
C GLY A 124 -2.11 20.63 14.50
N TRP A 125 -1.33 19.64 14.96
CA TRP A 125 -1.65 18.84 16.15
C TRP A 125 -0.66 19.05 17.31
N ASN A 126 0.27 20.00 17.19
CA ASN A 126 1.32 20.23 18.18
C ASN A 126 2.07 18.94 18.54
N ALA A 127 2.33 18.11 17.52
CA ALA A 127 3.05 16.86 17.70
C ALA A 127 4.57 17.14 17.78
N LYS A 128 5.34 16.12 18.18
CA LYS A 128 6.81 16.22 18.25
C LYS A 128 7.45 15.23 17.29
N TRP A 129 8.51 15.68 16.62
CA TRP A 129 9.43 14.77 15.95
C TRP A 129 10.10 13.87 16.99
N THR A 130 10.18 12.59 16.68
CA THR A 130 10.77 11.57 17.55
C THR A 130 11.44 10.50 16.70
N ASP A 131 12.32 9.76 17.33
CA ASP A 131 12.89 8.53 16.79
C ASP A 131 12.28 7.32 17.49
N VAL A 132 12.55 6.14 16.93
CA VAL A 132 12.15 4.85 17.48
C VAL A 132 13.44 4.08 17.77
N SER A 133 13.60 3.57 18.98
CA SER A 133 14.75 2.75 19.37
C SER A 133 14.77 1.42 18.62
N GLU A 134 15.90 0.70 18.67
CA GLU A 134 16.00 -0.65 18.12
C GLU A 134 14.98 -1.63 18.72
N GLN A 135 14.50 -1.36 19.94
CA GLN A 135 13.48 -2.16 20.61
C GLN A 135 12.05 -1.80 20.19
N GLY A 136 11.87 -0.79 19.33
CA GLY A 136 10.57 -0.33 18.88
C GLY A 136 9.92 0.73 19.78
N THR A 137 10.68 1.36 20.68
CA THR A 137 10.15 2.33 21.66
C THR A 137 10.35 3.75 21.18
N CYS A 138 9.31 4.60 21.31
CA CYS A 138 9.38 6.02 21.01
C CYS A 138 10.34 6.74 21.98
N THR A 139 11.33 7.46 21.46
CA THR A 139 12.34 8.17 22.27
C THR A 139 11.79 9.39 23.02
N THR A 140 10.62 9.89 22.65
CA THR A 140 10.00 11.06 23.29
C THR A 140 8.99 10.70 24.38
N CYS A 141 8.10 9.73 24.13
CA CYS A 141 7.03 9.37 25.09
C CYS A 141 7.22 8.01 25.77
N GLY A 142 8.18 7.19 25.33
CA GLY A 142 8.43 5.86 25.90
C GLY A 142 7.41 4.79 25.50
N GLU A 143 6.40 5.13 24.69
CA GLU A 143 5.42 4.16 24.18
C GLU A 143 6.07 3.17 23.20
N MET A 144 5.61 1.91 23.22
CA MET A 144 6.09 0.85 22.35
C MET A 144 5.24 0.76 21.07
N LEU A 145 5.87 0.77 19.89
CA LEU A 145 5.16 0.53 18.64
C LEU A 145 4.53 -0.86 18.62
N GLN A 146 3.30 -0.93 18.11
CA GLN A 146 2.62 -2.20 17.94
C GLN A 146 3.29 -3.00 16.83
N GLY A 147 3.78 -4.20 17.17
CA GLY A 147 4.27 -5.14 16.17
C GLY A 147 3.13 -5.61 15.27
N THR A 148 3.29 -5.48 13.95
CA THR A 148 2.30 -5.90 12.96
C THR A 148 2.33 -7.42 12.75
N ARG A 149 2.07 -8.20 13.81
CA ARG A 149 1.94 -9.65 13.69
C ARG A 149 0.60 -9.97 13.07
N LEU A 150 0.61 -10.60 11.89
CA LEU A 150 -0.61 -11.11 11.27
C LEU A 150 -1.24 -12.19 12.17
N THR A 151 -2.52 -12.03 12.48
CA THR A 151 -3.31 -13.04 13.18
C THR A 151 -3.49 -14.29 12.30
N PRO A 152 -3.80 -15.47 12.86
CA PRO A 152 -4.16 -16.64 12.06
C PRO A 152 -5.27 -16.35 11.04
N GLU A 153 -6.26 -15.52 11.43
CA GLU A 153 -7.37 -15.09 10.60
C GLU A 153 -6.91 -14.18 9.45
N ASP A 154 -5.99 -13.23 9.71
CA ASP A 154 -5.38 -12.40 8.66
C ASP A 154 -4.63 -13.26 7.64
N ARG A 155 -3.87 -14.26 8.11
CA ARG A 155 -3.14 -15.18 7.24
C ARG A 155 -4.09 -16.01 6.39
N ALA A 156 -5.20 -16.48 6.96
CA ALA A 156 -6.22 -17.21 6.21
C ALA A 156 -6.86 -16.33 5.12
N ARG A 157 -7.23 -15.09 5.45
CA ARG A 157 -7.74 -14.12 4.48
C ARG A 157 -6.74 -13.86 3.35
N MET A 158 -5.47 -13.63 3.69
CA MET A 158 -4.40 -13.40 2.70
C MET A 158 -4.24 -14.60 1.76
N ARG A 159 -4.23 -15.84 2.29
CA ARG A 159 -4.17 -17.07 1.47
C ARG A 159 -5.33 -17.14 0.48
N SER A 160 -6.57 -16.90 0.94
CA SER A 160 -7.75 -16.89 0.08
C SER A 160 -7.67 -15.83 -1.02
N SER A 161 -7.18 -14.62 -0.69
CA SER A 161 -6.95 -13.57 -1.69
C SER A 161 -5.92 -13.96 -2.74
N ILE A 162 -4.82 -14.62 -2.35
CA ILE A 162 -3.79 -15.10 -3.30
C ILE A 162 -4.39 -16.13 -4.27
N VAL A 163 -5.19 -17.09 -3.78
CA VAL A 163 -5.88 -18.07 -4.63
C VAL A 163 -6.86 -17.39 -5.58
N HIS A 164 -7.61 -16.41 -5.09
CA HIS A 164 -8.54 -15.64 -5.93
C HIS A 164 -7.82 -14.88 -7.05
N ILE A 165 -6.68 -14.22 -6.75
CA ILE A 165 -5.86 -13.53 -7.75
C ILE A 165 -5.28 -14.53 -8.77
N ALA A 166 -4.84 -15.71 -8.32
CA ALA A 166 -4.39 -16.76 -9.24
C ALA A 166 -5.53 -17.22 -10.17
N ALA A 167 -6.76 -17.33 -9.66
CA ALA A 167 -7.93 -17.69 -10.47
C ALA A 167 -8.26 -16.67 -11.56
N GLN A 168 -8.02 -15.37 -11.30
CA GLN A 168 -8.15 -14.32 -12.31
C GLN A 168 -7.16 -14.48 -13.48
N ASN A 169 -6.04 -15.19 -13.26
CA ASN A 169 -5.05 -15.51 -14.28
C ASN A 169 -5.30 -16.87 -14.98
N GLY A 170 -6.47 -17.49 -14.72
CA GLY A 170 -6.94 -18.71 -15.38
C GLY A 170 -6.62 -20.02 -14.65
N ALA A 171 -7.28 -21.10 -15.08
CA ALA A 171 -7.24 -22.40 -14.40
C ALA A 171 -5.82 -22.98 -14.25
N ARG A 172 -4.93 -22.74 -15.23
CA ARG A 172 -3.53 -23.20 -15.16
C ARG A 172 -2.74 -22.54 -14.03
N ALA A 173 -3.01 -21.27 -13.72
CA ALA A 173 -2.33 -20.57 -12.63
C ALA A 173 -2.74 -21.13 -11.27
N VAL A 174 -4.04 -21.42 -11.09
CA VAL A 174 -4.56 -22.11 -9.90
C VAL A 174 -3.93 -23.48 -9.73
N GLN A 175 -3.90 -24.29 -10.79
CA GLN A 175 -3.31 -25.63 -10.74
C GLN A 175 -1.82 -25.61 -10.36
N ARG A 176 -1.03 -24.68 -10.92
CA ARG A 176 0.39 -24.51 -10.56
C ARG A 176 0.57 -24.10 -9.10
N LEU A 177 -0.27 -23.17 -8.61
CA LEU A 177 -0.23 -22.75 -7.21
C LEU A 177 -0.57 -23.90 -6.27
N SER A 178 -1.62 -24.68 -6.58
CA SER A 178 -1.98 -25.86 -5.79
C SER A 178 -0.90 -26.94 -5.81
N TRP A 179 -0.28 -27.17 -6.97
CA TRP A 179 0.84 -28.11 -7.09
C TRP A 179 2.03 -27.68 -6.21
N PHE A 180 2.42 -26.40 -6.29
CA PHE A 180 3.50 -25.86 -5.46
C PHE A 180 3.17 -25.94 -3.97
N ALA A 181 1.94 -25.59 -3.57
CA ALA A 181 1.50 -25.68 -2.18
C ALA A 181 1.55 -27.12 -1.65
N ASN A 182 1.07 -28.10 -2.44
CA ASN A 182 1.10 -29.51 -2.06
C ASN A 182 2.53 -30.02 -1.92
N TRP A 183 3.39 -29.69 -2.89
CA TRP A 183 4.82 -30.02 -2.80
C TRP A 183 5.46 -29.41 -1.55
N PHE A 184 5.25 -28.12 -1.30
CA PHE A 184 5.81 -27.43 -0.14
C PHE A 184 5.35 -28.04 1.19
N CYS A 185 4.07 -28.42 1.29
CA CYS A 185 3.51 -29.07 2.48
C CYS A 185 3.97 -30.52 2.65
N SER A 186 4.47 -31.18 1.59
CA SER A 186 5.00 -32.55 1.66
C SER A 186 6.45 -32.63 2.16
N LEU A 187 7.14 -31.50 2.33
CA LEU A 187 8.51 -31.48 2.82
C LEU A 187 8.55 -31.89 4.29
N GLU A 188 9.34 -32.92 4.61
CA GLU A 188 9.56 -33.36 5.99
C GLU A 188 10.23 -32.27 6.84
N ASP A 189 11.13 -31.49 6.22
CA ASP A 189 11.80 -30.35 6.84
C ASP A 189 11.64 -29.09 5.98
N PRO A 190 10.56 -28.30 6.20
CA PRO A 190 10.26 -27.14 5.36
C PRO A 190 11.30 -26.03 5.53
N PRO A 191 11.56 -25.24 4.47
CA PRO A 191 12.52 -24.15 4.52
C PRO A 191 12.04 -23.03 5.46
N THR A 192 12.98 -22.43 6.18
CA THR A 192 12.73 -21.27 7.05
C THR A 192 13.00 -19.94 6.34
N ALA A 193 13.73 -19.98 5.23
CA ALA A 193 13.99 -18.83 4.38
C ALA A 193 13.71 -19.16 2.90
N ILE A 194 13.07 -18.23 2.19
CA ILE A 194 12.82 -18.34 0.75
C ILE A 194 13.53 -17.18 0.05
N ILE A 195 14.39 -17.49 -0.91
CA ILE A 195 15.09 -16.51 -1.74
C ILE A 195 14.37 -16.41 -3.09
N ASP A 196 13.99 -15.20 -3.47
CA ASP A 196 13.59 -14.87 -4.84
C ASP A 196 14.87 -14.72 -5.69
N GLY A 197 15.27 -15.82 -6.33
CA GLY A 197 16.54 -15.93 -7.04
C GLY A 197 16.72 -14.84 -8.11
N PRO A 198 15.74 -14.59 -8.99
CA PRO A 198 15.85 -13.51 -9.97
C PRO A 198 15.98 -12.14 -9.33
N ASN A 199 15.14 -11.80 -8.34
CA ASN A 199 15.20 -10.46 -7.73
C ASN A 199 16.53 -10.19 -7.03
N VAL A 200 17.10 -11.19 -6.34
CA VAL A 200 18.44 -11.08 -5.73
C VAL A 200 19.53 -11.03 -6.80
N GLY A 201 19.45 -11.90 -7.82
CA GLY A 201 20.42 -11.95 -8.91
C GLY A 201 20.44 -10.70 -9.81
N PHE A 202 19.30 -10.01 -9.97
CA PHE A 202 19.21 -8.78 -10.75
C PHE A 202 19.36 -7.50 -9.93
N MET A 203 19.55 -7.60 -8.61
CA MET A 203 19.61 -6.43 -7.74
C MET A 203 20.69 -5.45 -8.20
N ASN A 204 20.29 -4.20 -8.47
CA ASN A 204 21.14 -3.12 -8.98
C ASN A 204 21.85 -3.39 -10.33
N GLN A 205 21.32 -4.28 -11.17
CA GLN A 205 21.86 -4.57 -12.52
C GLN A 205 21.27 -3.67 -13.63
N ASN A 206 20.76 -2.48 -13.29
CA ASN A 206 20.08 -1.57 -14.24
C ASN A 206 21.06 -0.68 -15.05
N PHE A 207 22.14 -1.24 -15.60
CA PHE A 207 23.12 -0.53 -16.42
C PHE A 207 23.33 -1.21 -17.79
N LYS A 208 23.96 -0.50 -18.74
CA LYS A 208 24.24 -1.03 -20.09
C LYS A 208 25.23 -2.20 -19.98
N GLY A 209 24.82 -3.40 -20.40
CA GLY A 209 25.59 -4.64 -20.21
C GLY A 209 25.26 -5.40 -18.92
N GLY A 210 24.37 -4.86 -18.07
CA GLY A 210 23.80 -5.57 -16.93
C GLY A 210 22.82 -6.65 -17.40
N GLY A 211 22.96 -7.85 -16.87
CA GLY A 211 22.14 -9.01 -17.20
C GLY A 211 22.23 -10.06 -16.11
N LEU A 212 21.36 -11.07 -16.16
CA LEU A 212 21.55 -12.25 -15.34
C LEU A 212 22.76 -13.00 -15.91
N SER A 213 23.70 -13.42 -15.07
CA SER A 213 24.79 -14.30 -15.48
C SER A 213 24.79 -15.50 -14.55
N PHE A 214 24.32 -16.63 -15.07
CA PHE A 214 24.23 -17.91 -14.38
C PHE A 214 25.10 -18.94 -15.12
N THR A 215 26.42 -18.76 -15.17
CA THR A 215 27.30 -19.87 -15.55
C THR A 215 27.49 -20.76 -14.34
N GLN A 216 26.74 -21.87 -14.27
CA GLN A 216 27.02 -22.99 -13.38
C GLN A 216 28.30 -23.71 -13.87
N ALA A 217 29.41 -22.99 -13.97
CA ALA A 217 30.67 -23.52 -14.42
C ALA A 217 31.43 -24.02 -13.18
N ARG A 218 31.30 -25.32 -12.90
CA ARG A 218 32.42 -26.08 -12.32
C ARG A 218 33.54 -26.16 -13.37
N SER A 219 34.09 -25.02 -13.76
CA SER A 219 35.34 -24.90 -14.50
C SER A 219 35.65 -23.43 -14.76
N SER A 220 36.80 -23.06 -14.26
CA SER A 220 37.54 -21.82 -14.47
C SER A 220 37.46 -21.31 -15.91
N GLN A 221 36.70 -20.25 -16.18
CA GLN A 221 37.04 -19.18 -17.15
C GLN A 221 35.88 -18.18 -17.34
N SER A 222 35.90 -17.08 -16.58
CA SER A 222 35.65 -15.69 -17.01
C SER A 222 35.27 -14.80 -15.81
N ARG A 223 36.11 -13.81 -15.50
CA ARG A 223 36.03 -13.00 -14.24
C ARG A 223 34.78 -12.12 -14.09
N ALA A 224 33.99 -11.94 -15.15
CA ALA A 224 32.71 -11.21 -15.09
C ALA A 224 31.50 -12.14 -14.79
N ALA A 225 31.63 -13.45 -15.05
CA ALA A 225 30.57 -14.43 -14.87
C ALA A 225 30.48 -15.00 -13.43
N CYS A 226 31.45 -14.66 -12.58
CA CYS A 226 31.52 -15.10 -11.18
C CYS A 226 30.74 -14.22 -10.17
N TYR A 227 30.20 -13.06 -10.55
CA TYR A 227 29.72 -12.04 -9.59
C TYR A 227 28.22 -12.11 -9.20
N LEU A 228 27.41 -12.96 -9.84
CA LEU A 228 25.95 -12.98 -9.66
C LEU A 228 25.43 -14.28 -9.03
N ILE A 229 25.95 -15.43 -9.46
CA ILE A 229 25.87 -16.69 -8.70
C ILE A 229 26.41 -16.46 -7.28
N SER A 230 27.48 -15.67 -7.15
CA SER A 230 28.04 -15.33 -5.84
C SER A 230 27.10 -14.54 -4.94
N ARG A 231 26.02 -13.89 -5.40
CA ARG A 231 25.12 -13.14 -4.50
C ARG A 231 23.99 -13.99 -3.95
N VAL A 232 23.37 -14.79 -4.81
CA VAL A 232 22.33 -15.74 -4.39
C VAL A 232 22.99 -16.82 -3.52
N ASP A 233 24.15 -17.34 -3.94
CA ASP A 233 24.90 -18.33 -3.17
C ASP A 233 25.44 -17.73 -1.88
N TRP A 234 26.03 -16.53 -1.90
CA TRP A 234 26.47 -15.87 -0.67
C TRP A 234 25.32 -15.62 0.30
N LEU A 235 24.14 -15.19 -0.18
CA LEU A 235 22.98 -14.99 0.69
C LEU A 235 22.48 -16.32 1.26
N ALA A 236 22.46 -17.38 0.44
CA ALA A 236 22.09 -18.72 0.88
C ALA A 236 23.09 -19.25 1.91
N GLU A 237 24.39 -19.15 1.67
CA GLU A 237 25.46 -19.52 2.60
C GLU A 237 25.39 -18.72 3.91
N HIS A 238 25.17 -17.42 3.82
CA HIS A 238 25.01 -16.56 4.98
C HIS A 238 23.80 -16.96 5.83
N LEU A 239 22.66 -17.22 5.20
CA LEU A 239 21.45 -17.69 5.90
C LEU A 239 21.66 -19.09 6.49
N ASN A 240 22.27 -20.02 5.75
CA ASN A 240 22.64 -21.34 6.24
C ASN A 240 23.59 -21.24 7.45
N SER A 241 24.57 -20.31 7.43
CA SER A 241 25.48 -20.07 8.55
C SER A 241 24.77 -19.58 9.82
N LYS A 242 23.56 -19.02 9.68
CA LYS A 242 22.66 -18.62 10.78
C LYS A 242 21.69 -19.72 11.19
N GLY A 243 21.80 -20.92 10.62
CA GLY A 243 20.92 -22.05 10.89
C GLY A 243 19.61 -22.05 10.11
N GLU A 244 19.47 -21.18 9.11
CA GLU A 244 18.29 -21.16 8.25
C GLU A 244 18.34 -22.29 7.21
N ARG A 245 17.18 -22.82 6.83
CA ARG A 245 17.03 -23.74 5.71
C ARG A 245 16.49 -22.99 4.51
N VAL A 246 17.32 -22.87 3.48
CA VAL A 246 17.06 -21.97 2.38
C VAL A 246 16.43 -22.71 1.19
N LEU A 247 15.31 -22.19 0.69
CA LEU A 247 14.75 -22.54 -0.62
C LEU A 247 14.95 -21.38 -1.60
N ILE A 248 15.66 -21.62 -2.70
CA ILE A 248 15.81 -20.64 -3.78
C ILE A 248 14.72 -20.90 -4.82
N THR A 249 13.90 -19.88 -5.10
CA THR A 249 12.89 -19.95 -6.17
C THR A 249 13.46 -19.35 -7.44
N MET A 250 13.36 -20.10 -8.54
CA MET A 250 13.86 -19.70 -9.86
C MET A 250 12.88 -20.17 -10.95
N PRO A 251 12.58 -19.33 -11.95
CA PRO A 251 11.93 -19.79 -13.17
C PRO A 251 12.72 -20.89 -13.86
N TRP A 252 12.01 -21.93 -14.31
CA TRP A 252 12.60 -23.15 -14.89
C TRP A 252 13.61 -22.92 -16.03
N TYR A 253 13.47 -21.83 -16.79
CA TYR A 253 14.35 -21.52 -17.91
C TYR A 253 15.72 -21.01 -17.46
N TYR A 254 15.83 -20.42 -16.27
CA TYR A 254 17.13 -20.08 -15.67
C TYR A 254 17.89 -21.32 -15.18
N CYS A 255 17.22 -22.45 -15.02
CA CYS A 255 17.81 -23.71 -14.58
C CYS A 255 18.39 -24.53 -15.75
N LYS A 256 18.31 -24.05 -16.99
CA LYS A 256 18.96 -24.67 -18.15
C LYS A 256 20.28 -23.95 -18.45
N ALA A 257 21.38 -24.70 -18.46
CA ALA A 257 22.74 -24.17 -18.65
C ALA A 257 22.93 -23.35 -19.96
N ASP A 258 22.05 -23.53 -20.95
CA ASP A 258 22.22 -22.96 -22.30
C ASP A 258 21.34 -21.74 -22.61
N ASN A 259 20.51 -21.25 -21.68
CA ASN A 259 19.61 -20.13 -21.94
C ASN A 259 19.46 -19.21 -20.74
N ILE A 260 20.49 -18.43 -20.47
CA ILE A 260 20.38 -17.28 -19.57
C ILE A 260 19.86 -16.13 -20.41
N PRO A 261 18.57 -15.72 -20.28
CA PRO A 261 18.09 -14.58 -21.02
C PRO A 261 18.83 -13.32 -20.55
N MET A 262 19.76 -12.83 -21.36
CA MET A 262 20.05 -11.40 -21.36
C MET A 262 18.73 -10.71 -21.68
N ARG A 263 18.36 -9.71 -20.86
CA ARG A 263 17.07 -9.00 -20.91
C ARG A 263 16.45 -9.02 -22.31
N ALA A 264 15.23 -9.58 -22.41
CA ALA A 264 14.35 -9.25 -23.52
C ALA A 264 14.35 -7.72 -23.63
N GLY A 265 14.70 -7.20 -24.82
CA GLY A 265 14.79 -5.77 -25.07
C GLY A 265 13.57 -5.07 -24.47
N ARG A 266 13.81 -3.92 -23.84
CA ARG A 266 12.70 -3.01 -23.51
C ARG A 266 11.85 -2.94 -24.77
N ARG A 267 10.57 -3.31 -24.68
CA ARG A 267 9.61 -2.83 -25.67
C ARG A 267 9.73 -1.33 -25.60
N GLU A 268 10.35 -0.75 -26.62
CA GLU A 268 10.18 0.66 -26.90
C GLU A 268 8.68 0.87 -27.05
N SER A 269 8.20 1.87 -26.29
CA SER A 269 6.85 2.44 -26.20
C SER A 269 5.78 1.89 -27.14
#